data_AF-A0A380WD51-F1
#
_entry.id   AF-A0A380WD51-F1
#
_cell.length_a   1.000
_cell.length_b   1.000
_cell.length_c   1.000
_cell.angle_alpha   90.00
_cell.angle_beta   90.00
_cell.angle_gamma   90.00
#
_symmetry.space_group_name_H-M   'P 1'
#
loop_
_entity.id
_entity.type
_entity.pdbx_description
1 polymer ?
#
loop_
_entity_poly.entity_id
_entity_poly.type
_entity_poly.pdbx_seq_one_letter_code
_entity_poly.pdbx_strand_id
1 'polypeptide(L)' 'MGTLTIRNLEEATKRELRGRAAARGVSMEQEVRERLASSVRKPEKKATIEEILALGVKPSEPFDLKKLSDEMWDEGLL' A
#
# COMPACT_ATOMS: atom_id res chain seq x y z
N MET A 1 11.24 -16.58 -2.27
CA MET A 1 11.41 -16.53 -0.80
C MET A 1 12.90 -16.49 -0.51
N GLY A 2 13.33 -15.60 0.39
CA GLY A 2 14.73 -15.52 0.82
C GLY A 2 14.82 -15.71 2.34
N THR A 3 15.95 -16.22 2.82
CA THR A 3 16.19 -16.46 4.26
C THR A 3 17.20 -15.45 4.78
N LEU A 4 16.91 -14.84 5.93
CA LEU A 4 17.80 -13.91 6.62
C LEU A 4 18.06 -14.43 8.03
N THR A 5 19.33 -14.43 8.45
CA THR A 5 19.73 -14.74 9.83
C THR A 5 20.31 -13.50 10.49
N ILE A 6 19.68 -13.05 11.57
CA ILE A 6 20.16 -11.92 12.38
C ILE A 6 20.98 -12.51 13.53
N ARG A 7 22.29 -12.25 13.55
CA ARG A 7 23.19 -12.66 14.63
C ARG A 7 23.26 -11.59 15.72
N ASN A 8 23.57 -12.00 16.94
CA ASN A 8 23.74 -11.10 18.10
C ASN A 8 22.53 -10.18 18.34
N LEU A 9 21.31 -10.69 18.12
CA LEU A 9 20.09 -9.95 18.43
C LEU A 9 19.95 -9.82 19.95
N GLU A 10 19.75 -8.61 20.42
CA GLU A 10 19.51 -8.36 21.85
C GLU A 10 18.29 -9.16 22.35
N GLU A 11 18.44 -9.84 23.49
CA GLU A 11 17.39 -10.69 24.04
C GLU A 11 16.11 -9.88 24.40
N ALA A 12 16.27 -8.62 24.80
CA ALA A 12 15.15 -7.71 25.00
C ALA A 12 14.33 -7.52 23.71
N THR A 13 15.01 -7.27 22.58
CA THR A 13 14.37 -7.14 21.26
C THR A 13 13.66 -8.42 20.84
N LYS A 14 14.30 -9.59 21.05
CA LYS A 14 13.71 -10.89 20.76
C LYS A 14 12.44 -11.16 21.59
N ARG A 15 12.46 -10.80 22.88
CA ARG A 15 11.32 -10.96 23.78
C ARG A 15 10.14 -10.07 23.37
N GLU A 16 10.43 -8.82 23.02
CA GLU A 16 9.42 -7.86 22.54
C GLU A 16 8.76 -8.35 21.24
N LEU A 17 9.56 -8.79 20.26
CA LEU A 17 9.02 -9.34 19.01
C LEU A 17 8.11 -10.55 19.24
N ARG A 18 8.46 -11.43 20.18
CA ARG A 18 7.60 -12.56 20.57
C ARG A 18 6.31 -12.10 21.22
N GLY A 19 6.36 -11.12 22.11
CA GLY A 19 5.18 -10.54 22.75
C GLY A 19 4.21 -9.93 21.72
N ARG A 20 4.75 -9.20 20.74
CA ARG A 20 3.94 -8.59 19.67
C ARG A 20 3.32 -9.62 18.74
N ALA A 21 4.07 -10.66 18.36
CA ALA A 21 3.54 -11.76 17.57
C ALA A 21 2.37 -12.46 18.29
N ALA A 22 2.53 -12.73 19.59
CA ALA A 22 1.47 -13.32 20.41
C ALA A 22 0.23 -12.41 20.51
N ALA A 23 0.42 -11.10 20.72
CA ALA A 23 -0.69 -10.14 20.78
C ALA A 23 -1.48 -10.07 19.47
N ARG A 24 -0.83 -10.30 18.32
CA ARG A 24 -1.45 -10.32 17.00
C ARG A 24 -1.95 -11.71 16.57
N GLY A 25 -1.66 -12.77 17.34
CA GLY A 25 -2.02 -14.14 16.99
C GLY A 25 -1.27 -14.70 15.77
N VAL A 26 -0.07 -14.20 15.48
CA VAL A 26 0.75 -14.63 14.32
C VAL A 26 2.05 -15.28 14.77
N SER A 27 2.75 -15.94 13.84
CA SER A 27 4.08 -16.49 14.12
C SER A 27 5.11 -15.38 14.28
N MET A 28 6.17 -15.67 15.04
CA MET A 28 7.28 -14.73 15.24
C MET A 28 7.96 -14.37 13.92
N GLU A 29 8.11 -15.33 13.01
CA GLU A 29 8.67 -15.09 11.68
C GLU A 29 7.81 -14.12 10.88
N GLN A 30 6.49 -14.28 10.92
CA GLN A 30 5.57 -13.40 10.21
C GLN A 30 5.63 -11.97 10.76
N GLU A 31 5.62 -11.79 12.09
CA GLU A 31 5.78 -10.47 12.72
C GLU A 31 7.07 -9.78 12.28
N VAL A 32 8.19 -10.52 12.27
CA VAL A 32 9.49 -9.98 11.81
C VAL A 32 9.45 -9.62 10.34
N ARG A 33 8.88 -10.48 9.49
CA ARG A 33 8.79 -10.26 8.04
C ARG A 33 7.97 -9.02 7.72
N GLU A 34 6.82 -8.84 8.37
CA GLU A 34 5.94 -7.70 8.14
C GLU A 34 6.57 -6.40 8.65
N ARG A 35 7.25 -6.42 9.80
CA ARG A 35 7.99 -5.26 10.31
C ARG A 35 9.15 -4.86 9.42
N LEU A 36 9.89 -5.83 8.91
CA LEU A 36 10.98 -5.57 7.97
C LEU A 36 10.42 -5.02 6.65
N ALA A 37 9.31 -5.58 6.17
CA ALA A 37 8.64 -5.09 4.98
C ALA A 37 8.15 -3.64 5.16
N SER A 38 7.54 -3.31 6.30
CA SER A 38 7.04 -1.96 6.57
C SER A 38 8.14 -0.93 6.84
N SER A 39 9.30 -1.35 7.36
CA SER A 39 10.45 -0.46 7.55
C SER A 39 11.23 -0.20 6.27
N VAL A 40 11.34 -1.21 5.40
CA VAL A 40 12.09 -1.10 4.12
C VAL A 40 11.24 -0.44 3.04
N ARG A 41 9.94 -0.74 2.99
CA ARG A 41 9.02 -0.02 2.11
C ARG A 41 8.90 1.40 2.63
N LYS A 42 9.55 2.36 1.93
CA LYS A 42 9.19 3.76 2.09
C LYS A 42 7.67 3.85 1.91
N PRO A 43 6.94 4.61 2.74
CA PRO A 43 5.55 4.87 2.44
C PRO A 43 5.51 5.35 0.99
N GLU A 44 4.77 4.64 0.14
CA GLU A 44 4.45 5.18 -1.18
C GLU A 44 3.91 6.57 -0.89
N LYS A 45 4.64 7.60 -1.31
CA LYS A 45 4.16 8.96 -1.21
C LYS A 45 2.91 8.97 -2.06
N LYS A 46 1.75 8.87 -1.41
CA LYS A 46 0.47 9.09 -2.08
C LYS A 46 0.61 10.49 -2.65
N ALA A 47 0.48 10.59 -3.98
CA ALA A 47 0.51 11.88 -4.63
C ALA A 47 -0.53 12.76 -3.94
N THR A 48 -0.11 13.95 -3.58
CA THR A 48 -0.99 14.99 -3.04
C THR A 48 -2.06 15.32 -4.08
N ILE A 49 -3.19 15.85 -3.62
CA ILE A 49 -4.27 16.30 -4.51
C ILE A 49 -3.71 17.31 -5.53
N GLU A 50 -2.78 18.17 -5.13
CA GLU A 50 -2.12 19.15 -5.98
C GLU A 50 -1.26 18.50 -7.08
N GLU A 51 -0.47 17.47 -6.75
CA GLU A 51 0.33 16.72 -7.73
C GLU A 51 -0.57 15.99 -8.75
N ILE A 52 -1.71 15.46 -8.30
CA ILE A 52 -2.69 14.81 -9.17
C ILE A 52 -3.37 15.85 -10.08
N LEU A 53 -3.77 17.00 -9.53
CA LEU A 53 -4.41 18.07 -10.30
C LEU A 53 -3.46 18.71 -11.31
N ALA A 54 -2.16 18.78 -11.01
CA ALA A 54 -1.14 19.30 -11.94
C ALA A 54 -0.99 18.42 -13.20
N LEU A 55 -1.33 17.12 -13.11
CA LEU A 55 -1.37 16.20 -14.25
C LEU A 55 -2.67 16.29 -15.05
N GLY A 56 -3.71 16.91 -14.49
CA GLY A 56 -5.02 17.01 -15.13
C GLY A 56 -5.05 18.03 -16.26
N VAL A 57 -5.52 17.61 -17.43
CA VAL A 57 -5.86 18.54 -18.52
C VAL A 57 -7.26 19.09 -18.25
N LYS A 58 -7.37 20.41 -18.09
CA LYS A 58 -8.67 21.05 -17.95
C LYS A 58 -9.42 21.00 -19.29
N PRO A 59 -10.64 20.47 -19.34
CA PRO A 59 -11.44 20.43 -20.57
C PRO A 59 -11.63 21.83 -21.13
N SER A 60 -11.51 21.98 -22.45
CA SER A 60 -11.76 23.24 -23.15
C SER A 60 -13.22 23.66 -23.10
N GLU A 61 -14.13 22.69 -23.01
CA GLU A 61 -15.58 22.90 -22.97
C GLU A 61 -16.20 22.09 -21.83
N PRO A 62 -17.30 22.58 -21.22
CA PRO A 62 -18.08 21.77 -20.28
C PRO A 62 -18.62 20.53 -20.98
N PHE A 63 -18.49 19.37 -20.34
CA PHE A 63 -19.07 18.13 -20.83
C PHE A 63 -19.81 17.41 -19.71
N ASP A 64 -20.87 16.68 -20.07
CA ASP A 64 -21.61 15.84 -19.14
C ASP A 64 -20.95 14.46 -19.09
N LEU A 65 -20.21 14.21 -18.01
CA LEU A 65 -19.48 12.96 -17.81
C LEU A 65 -20.40 11.74 -17.68
N LYS A 66 -21.63 11.93 -17.16
CA LYS A 66 -22.57 10.83 -17.00
C LYS A 66 -23.09 10.37 -18.36
N LYS A 67 -23.54 11.33 -19.18
CA LYS A 67 -24.06 11.02 -20.51
C LYS A 67 -23.01 10.29 -21.37
N LEU A 68 -21.76 10.76 -21.36
CA LEU A 68 -20.63 10.12 -22.04
C LEU A 68 -20.36 8.70 -21.52
N SER A 69 -20.39 8.51 -20.20
CA SER A 69 -20.19 7.19 -19.61
C SER A 69 -21.29 6.20 -19.97
N ASP A 70 -22.54 6.66 -20.00
CA ASP A 70 -23.70 5.83 -20.34
C ASP A 70 -23.66 5.42 -21.82
N GLU A 71 -23.34 6.36 -22.72
CA GLU A 71 -23.15 6.09 -24.16
C GLU A 71 -22.04 5.07 -24.43
N MET A 72 -20.88 5.20 -23.76
CA MET A 72 -19.78 4.22 -23.88
C MET A 72 -20.16 2.84 -23.35
N TRP A 73 -21.01 2.77 -22.33
CA TRP A 73 -21.48 1.51 -21.76
C TRP A 73 -22.45 0.80 -22.71
N ASP A 74 -23.38 1.55 -23.30
CA ASP A 74 -24.35 1.02 -24.26
C ASP A 74 -23.69 0.57 -25.56
N GLU A 75 -22.64 1.27 -26.04
CA GLU A 75 -21.84 0.85 -27.19
C GLU A 75 -21.07 -0.46 -26.95
N GLY A 76 -20.63 -0.72 -25.71
CA GLY A 76 -19.92 -1.96 -25.35
C GLY A 76 -20.81 -3.20 -25.22
N LEU A 77 -22.14 -3.04 -25.29
CA LEU A 77 -23.12 -4.11 -25.20
C LEU A 77 -23.62 -4.62 -26.57
N LEU A 78 -23.16 -4.02 -27.67
CA LEU A 78 -23.40 -4.44 -29.06
C LEU A 78 -22.27 -5.34 -29.60
#